data_AF-A0A816HWI0-F1
#
_entry.id   AF-A0A816HWI0-F1
#
_cell.length_a   1.000
_cell.length_b   1.000
_cell.length_c   1.000
_cell.angle_alpha   90.00
_cell.angle_beta   90.00
_cell.angle_gamma   90.00
#
_symmetry.space_group_name_H-M   'P 1'
#
loop_
_entity.id
_entity.type
_entity.pdbx_description
1 polymer ?
#
loop_
_entity_poly.entity_id
_entity_poly.type
_entity_poly.pdbx_seq_one_letter_code
_entity_poly.pdbx_strand_id
1 'polypeptide(L)'
;GAGGCGKSRVTEAISAFMCFHNRLHTLRSLAPSSAAAVGINGLTMQSMLREGRRKSNTNTILTQSEIVTIENEWRNIDYCLIDEISMVGCYMLARFHKITTIAKHTEPSIPFGGINMIFLGDFVQYGPVLDRPLYSNLLSTQDTLEYTLNLTKQPAKQRNVTERVIQCKDDYKMLCKRVVSPENEVKSLREAPWNSATILVFRNEVRTNINNYCVFDQSKKNNYLPMIVVANDRVRNVEIDNIDLRRFLLSIPDNKTEGLPGYLPIVPNMPVLITHNIATELHISNGSIGRLIRLVIEDGENLRLDNIGDPKFPNNTVYM
;
A
#
# COMPACT_ATOMS: atom_id res chain seq x y z
N GLY A 1 -18.35 -4.31 5.40
CA GLY A 1 -18.43 -5.51 6.27
C GLY A 1 -17.12 -5.65 7.02
N ALA A 2 -17.13 -6.15 8.26
CA ALA A 2 -15.94 -6.19 9.11
C ALA A 2 -14.75 -6.97 8.49
N GLY A 3 -13.54 -6.76 9.00
CA GLY A 3 -12.39 -7.62 8.71
C GLY A 3 -12.73 -9.09 8.92
N GLY A 4 -12.25 -9.98 8.03
CA GLY A 4 -12.50 -11.43 8.15
C GLY A 4 -13.86 -11.93 7.67
N CYS A 5 -14.82 -11.07 7.32
CA CYS A 5 -16.16 -11.50 6.85
C CYS A 5 -16.18 -12.13 5.44
N GLY A 6 -15.02 -12.38 4.82
CA GLY A 6 -14.93 -12.97 3.48
C GLY A 6 -15.14 -11.98 2.33
N LYS A 7 -14.90 -10.67 2.52
CA LYS A 7 -14.98 -9.66 1.44
C LYS A 7 -14.10 -10.05 0.24
N SER A 8 -12.84 -10.42 0.49
CA SER A 8 -11.91 -10.88 -0.55
C SER A 8 -12.44 -12.13 -1.28
N ARG A 9 -13.12 -13.04 -0.56
CA ARG A 9 -13.76 -14.21 -1.16
C ARG A 9 -14.91 -13.84 -2.10
N VAL A 10 -15.65 -12.77 -1.78
CA VAL A 10 -16.68 -12.22 -2.68
C VAL A 10 -16.03 -11.63 -3.93
N THR A 11 -14.91 -10.91 -3.79
CA THR A 11 -14.15 -10.38 -4.94
C THR A 11 -13.68 -11.51 -5.86
N GLU A 12 -13.08 -12.56 -5.30
CA GLU A 12 -12.69 -13.77 -6.05
C GLU A 12 -13.88 -14.40 -6.78
N ALA A 13 -15.04 -14.51 -6.11
CA ALA A 13 -16.24 -15.09 -6.69
C ALA A 13 -16.79 -14.24 -7.86
N ILE A 14 -16.75 -12.91 -7.76
CA ILE A 14 -17.15 -12.01 -8.85
C ILE A 14 -16.22 -12.19 -10.05
N SER A 15 -14.91 -12.20 -9.83
CA SER A 15 -13.92 -12.43 -10.89
C SER A 15 -14.10 -13.80 -11.54
N ALA A 16 -14.31 -14.86 -10.75
CA ALA A 16 -14.57 -16.20 -11.26
C ALA A 16 -15.88 -16.27 -12.07
N PHE A 17 -16.94 -15.61 -11.61
CA PHE A 17 -18.21 -15.53 -12.33
C PHE A 17 -18.06 -14.81 -13.69
N MET A 18 -17.37 -13.67 -13.72
CA MET A 18 -17.11 -12.95 -14.96
C MET A 18 -16.23 -13.78 -15.91
N CYS A 19 -15.24 -14.50 -15.38
CA CYS A 19 -14.39 -15.41 -16.15
C CYS A 19 -15.20 -16.56 -16.76
N PHE A 20 -16.07 -17.20 -15.98
CA PHE A 20 -16.96 -18.26 -16.45
C PHE A 20 -17.85 -17.81 -17.63
N HIS A 21 -18.26 -16.54 -17.63
CA HIS A 21 -19.04 -15.94 -18.72
C HIS A 21 -18.19 -15.32 -19.83
N ASN A 22 -16.86 -15.52 -19.87
CA ASN A 22 -15.93 -14.90 -20.83
C ASN A 22 -15.97 -13.36 -20.84
N ARG A 23 -16.36 -12.74 -19.72
CA ARG A 23 -16.49 -11.29 -19.55
C ARG A 23 -15.49 -10.69 -18.57
N LEU A 24 -14.46 -11.45 -18.16
CA LEU A 24 -13.45 -10.94 -17.23
C LEU A 24 -12.77 -9.64 -17.73
N HIS A 25 -12.57 -9.53 -19.04
CA HIS A 25 -12.00 -8.33 -19.68
C HIS A 25 -12.87 -7.06 -19.51
N THR A 26 -14.13 -7.20 -19.10
CA THR A 26 -15.06 -6.08 -18.83
C THR A 26 -15.04 -5.62 -17.37
N LEU A 27 -14.34 -6.35 -16.49
CA LEU A 27 -14.21 -6.04 -15.07
C LEU A 27 -12.86 -5.39 -14.79
N ARG A 28 -12.89 -4.23 -14.11
CA ARG A 28 -11.69 -3.59 -13.56
C ARG A 28 -11.72 -3.65 -12.03
N SER A 29 -10.64 -4.14 -11.42
CA SER A 29 -10.49 -4.20 -9.95
C SER A 29 -9.47 -3.16 -9.50
N LEU A 30 -9.87 -2.30 -8.56
CA LEU A 30 -9.06 -1.21 -8.02
C LEU A 30 -9.00 -1.24 -6.48
N ALA A 31 -7.94 -0.68 -5.91
CA ALA A 31 -7.85 -0.41 -4.48
C ALA A 31 -7.00 0.85 -4.20
N PRO A 32 -7.15 1.52 -3.04
CA PRO A 32 -6.40 2.73 -2.71
C PRO A 32 -4.94 2.48 -2.30
N SER A 33 -4.57 1.24 -1.96
CA SER A 33 -3.20 0.84 -1.63
C SER A 33 -2.73 -0.31 -2.52
N SER A 34 -1.42 -0.42 -2.74
CA SER A 34 -0.82 -1.51 -3.52
C SER A 34 -1.08 -2.88 -2.89
N ALA A 35 -0.96 -2.99 -1.56
CA ALA A 35 -1.19 -4.24 -0.85
C ALA A 35 -2.63 -4.74 -1.07
N ALA A 36 -3.63 -3.85 -0.97
CA ALA A 36 -5.02 -4.20 -1.24
C ALA A 36 -5.24 -4.53 -2.71
N ALA A 37 -4.64 -3.78 -3.64
CA ALA A 37 -4.75 -4.03 -5.08
C ALA A 37 -4.25 -5.43 -5.45
N VAL A 38 -3.11 -5.84 -4.89
CA VAL A 38 -2.53 -7.18 -5.10
C VAL A 38 -3.46 -8.27 -4.56
N GLY A 39 -4.07 -8.05 -3.40
CA GLY A 39 -5.01 -8.99 -2.79
C GLY A 39 -6.26 -9.28 -3.64
N ILE A 40 -6.61 -8.39 -4.57
CA ILE A 40 -7.74 -8.54 -5.49
C ILE A 40 -7.30 -8.74 -6.95
N ASN A 41 -6.00 -8.98 -7.18
CA ASN A 41 -5.39 -9.03 -8.52
C ASN A 41 -5.77 -7.83 -9.41
N GLY A 42 -5.77 -6.64 -8.80
CA GLY A 42 -6.18 -5.37 -9.39
C GLY A 42 -5.05 -4.34 -9.40
N LEU A 43 -5.43 -3.09 -9.65
CA LEU A 43 -4.51 -1.95 -9.76
C LEU A 43 -4.77 -0.91 -8.65
N THR A 44 -3.80 -0.05 -8.38
CA THR A 44 -4.05 1.06 -7.45
C THR A 44 -4.90 2.13 -8.13
N MET A 45 -5.79 2.79 -7.38
CA MET A 45 -6.58 3.90 -7.94
C MET A 45 -5.67 5.01 -8.50
N GLN A 46 -4.56 5.31 -7.81
CA GLN A 46 -3.60 6.33 -8.24
C GLN A 46 -2.95 5.98 -9.59
N SER A 47 -2.71 4.70 -9.88
CA SER A 47 -2.18 4.29 -11.19
C SER A 47 -3.14 4.64 -12.33
N MET A 48 -4.45 4.58 -12.08
CA MET A 48 -5.49 4.93 -13.06
C MET A 48 -5.71 6.43 -13.18
N LEU A 49 -5.44 7.19 -12.12
CA LEU A 49 -5.51 8.66 -12.13
C LEU A 49 -4.34 9.30 -12.88
N ARG A 50 -3.31 8.52 -13.26
CA ARG A 50 -2.11 8.95 -14.01
C ARG A 50 -1.40 10.14 -13.37
N GLU A 51 -1.49 10.25 -12.06
CA GLU A 51 -0.74 11.23 -11.29
C GLU A 51 0.67 10.68 -11.06
N GLY A 52 1.64 11.20 -11.82
CA GLY A 52 3.03 11.06 -11.40
C GLY A 52 3.21 11.67 -10.00
N ARG A 53 4.06 11.08 -9.16
CA ARG A 53 4.38 11.56 -7.79
C ARG A 53 4.81 13.04 -7.72
N ARG A 54 5.10 13.66 -8.87
CA ARG A 54 5.40 15.08 -9.04
C ARG A 54 4.35 15.75 -9.92
N LYS A 55 3.29 16.31 -9.31
CA LYS A 55 2.68 17.60 -9.67
C LYS A 55 1.51 17.94 -8.74
N SER A 56 1.74 18.96 -7.92
CA SER A 56 0.81 19.61 -7.00
C SER A 56 -0.24 20.52 -7.69
N ASN A 57 -0.34 20.51 -9.02
CA ASN A 57 -1.29 21.40 -9.72
C ASN A 57 -2.57 20.65 -10.09
N THR A 58 -3.60 20.97 -9.31
CA THR A 58 -5.00 20.53 -9.34
C THR A 58 -5.76 20.80 -10.66
N ASN A 59 -5.11 21.40 -11.66
CA ASN A 59 -5.66 21.70 -12.99
C ASN A 59 -4.74 21.24 -14.13
N THR A 60 -4.16 20.04 -14.02
CA THR A 60 -3.44 19.46 -15.15
C THR A 60 -4.45 19.04 -16.21
N ILE A 61 -4.51 19.82 -17.30
CA ILE A 61 -5.23 19.45 -18.52
C ILE A 61 -4.54 18.20 -19.07
N LEU A 62 -5.29 17.11 -19.23
CA LEU A 62 -4.78 15.88 -19.86
C LEU A 62 -4.36 16.21 -21.28
N THR A 63 -3.18 15.73 -21.68
CA THR A 63 -2.73 15.80 -23.07
C THR A 63 -3.57 14.88 -23.96
N GLN A 64 -3.62 15.16 -25.26
CA GLN A 64 -4.39 14.35 -26.21
C GLN A 64 -3.94 12.88 -26.22
N SER A 65 -2.65 12.62 -26.06
CA SER A 65 -2.12 11.26 -25.98
C SER A 65 -2.56 10.53 -24.71
N GLU A 66 -2.60 11.23 -23.56
CA GLU A 66 -3.13 10.68 -22.30
C GLU A 66 -4.60 10.34 -22.41
N ILE A 67 -5.40 11.22 -23.03
CA ILE A 67 -6.83 11.01 -23.28
C ILE A 67 -7.05 9.74 -24.12
N VAL A 68 -6.38 9.62 -25.27
CA VAL A 68 -6.50 8.43 -26.13
C VAL A 68 -6.10 7.15 -25.39
N THR A 69 -5.09 7.22 -24.53
CA THR A 69 -4.68 6.05 -23.76
C THR A 69 -5.73 5.66 -22.72
N ILE A 70 -6.30 6.64 -22.02
CA ILE A 70 -7.39 6.43 -21.05
C ILE A 70 -8.62 5.86 -21.76
N GLU A 71 -9.02 6.42 -22.90
CA GLU A 71 -10.15 5.92 -23.70
C GLU A 71 -9.94 4.45 -24.10
N ASN A 72 -8.75 4.10 -24.58
CA ASN A 72 -8.44 2.72 -24.94
C ASN A 72 -8.45 1.78 -23.73
N GLU A 73 -7.95 2.24 -22.58
CA GLU A 73 -7.89 1.44 -21.35
C GLU A 73 -9.27 1.14 -20.77
N TRP A 74 -10.21 2.09 -20.87
CA TRP A 74 -11.56 1.97 -20.32
C TRP A 74 -12.61 1.55 -21.35
N ARG A 75 -12.27 1.50 -22.65
CA ARG A 75 -13.20 1.22 -23.76
C ARG A 75 -14.14 0.05 -23.46
N ASN A 76 -13.57 -1.10 -23.09
CA ASN A 76 -14.29 -2.36 -22.90
C ASN A 76 -14.71 -2.62 -21.45
N ILE A 77 -14.49 -1.67 -20.52
CA ILE A 77 -14.80 -1.86 -19.10
C ILE A 77 -16.26 -1.50 -18.82
N ASP A 78 -17.03 -2.46 -18.34
CA ASP A 78 -18.45 -2.30 -17.98
C ASP A 78 -18.66 -2.26 -16.45
N TYR A 79 -17.76 -2.90 -15.69
CA TYR A 79 -17.82 -3.03 -14.25
C TYR A 79 -16.50 -2.56 -13.62
N CYS A 80 -16.60 -1.80 -12.53
CA CYS A 80 -15.43 -1.42 -11.73
C CYS A 80 -15.66 -1.73 -10.26
N LEU A 81 -14.82 -2.61 -9.71
CA LEU A 81 -14.78 -2.96 -8.31
C LEU A 81 -13.71 -2.13 -7.61
N ILE A 82 -14.05 -1.52 -6.48
CA ILE A 82 -13.10 -0.83 -5.60
C ILE A 82 -13.13 -1.50 -4.23
N ASP A 83 -12.02 -2.13 -3.86
CA ASP A 83 -11.82 -2.68 -2.52
C ASP A 83 -11.21 -1.63 -1.58
N GLU A 84 -11.39 -1.84 -0.27
CA GLU A 84 -11.02 -0.90 0.80
C GLU A 84 -11.54 0.53 0.57
N ILE A 85 -12.80 0.67 0.15
CA ILE A 85 -13.45 1.97 -0.12
C ILE A 85 -13.42 2.94 1.07
N SER A 86 -13.22 2.45 2.30
CA SER A 86 -13.05 3.28 3.50
C SER A 86 -11.82 4.17 3.45
N MET A 87 -10.77 3.75 2.74
CA MET A 87 -9.53 4.51 2.56
C MET A 87 -9.59 5.45 1.35
N VAL A 88 -10.68 5.46 0.58
CA VAL A 88 -10.89 6.35 -0.56
C VAL A 88 -11.60 7.61 -0.07
N GLY A 89 -11.02 8.79 -0.34
CA GLY A 89 -11.63 10.07 0.01
C GLY A 89 -12.44 10.69 -1.13
N CYS A 90 -13.18 11.74 -0.80
CA CYS A 90 -14.07 12.44 -1.73
C CYS A 90 -13.29 13.01 -2.93
N TYR A 91 -12.09 13.55 -2.72
CA TYR A 91 -11.30 14.13 -3.81
C TYR A 91 -10.84 13.06 -4.79
N MET A 92 -10.28 11.96 -4.28
CA MET A 92 -9.85 10.84 -5.12
C MET A 92 -11.00 10.27 -5.95
N LEU A 93 -12.18 10.10 -5.34
CA LEU A 93 -13.36 9.57 -6.03
C LEU A 93 -13.91 10.55 -7.08
N ALA A 94 -13.92 11.85 -6.80
CA ALA A 94 -14.34 12.88 -7.76
C ALA A 94 -13.40 12.96 -8.97
N ARG A 95 -12.07 12.81 -8.75
CA ARG A 95 -11.12 12.71 -9.85
C ARG A 95 -11.33 11.44 -10.67
N PHE A 96 -11.54 10.31 -10.01
CA PHE A 96 -11.84 9.06 -10.69
C PHE A 96 -13.07 9.19 -11.58
N HIS A 97 -14.16 9.78 -11.05
CA HIS A 97 -15.33 10.12 -11.85
C HIS A 97 -14.96 10.93 -13.10
N LYS A 98 -14.23 12.04 -12.94
CA LYS A 98 -13.82 12.89 -14.08
C LYS A 98 -13.05 12.10 -15.15
N ILE A 99 -12.11 11.25 -14.74
CA ILE A 99 -11.33 10.41 -15.66
C ILE A 99 -12.26 9.44 -16.41
N THR A 100 -13.15 8.74 -15.71
CA THR A 100 -14.08 7.80 -16.35
C THR A 100 -15.08 8.47 -17.30
N THR A 101 -15.53 9.68 -16.97
CA THR A 101 -16.42 10.47 -17.82
C THR A 101 -15.75 10.83 -19.15
N ILE A 102 -14.49 11.27 -19.09
CA ILE A 102 -13.66 11.53 -20.28
C ILE A 102 -13.46 10.23 -21.07
N ALA A 103 -13.07 9.15 -20.39
CA ALA A 103 -12.76 7.86 -21.02
C ALA A 103 -13.95 7.25 -21.77
N LYS A 104 -15.16 7.50 -21.30
CA LYS A 104 -16.41 6.95 -21.85
C LYS A 104 -17.15 7.93 -22.77
N HIS A 105 -16.63 9.14 -22.97
CA HIS A 105 -17.29 10.21 -23.74
C HIS A 105 -18.73 10.48 -23.28
N THR A 106 -18.89 10.61 -21.97
CA THR A 106 -20.20 10.77 -21.35
C THR A 106 -20.35 12.16 -20.75
N GLU A 107 -21.58 12.55 -20.47
CA GLU A 107 -21.83 13.79 -19.75
C GLU A 107 -21.38 13.68 -18.28
N PRO A 108 -20.89 14.78 -17.69
CA PRO A 108 -20.62 14.92 -16.25
C PRO A 108 -21.76 14.41 -15.34
N SER A 109 -23.01 14.54 -15.79
CA SER A 109 -24.22 14.09 -15.09
C SER A 109 -24.31 12.57 -14.94
N ILE A 110 -23.62 11.80 -15.78
CA ILE A 110 -23.63 10.34 -15.78
C ILE A 110 -22.54 9.84 -14.82
N PRO A 111 -22.91 9.18 -13.70
CA PRO A 111 -21.92 8.74 -12.73
C PRO A 111 -20.92 7.75 -13.31
N PHE A 112 -19.64 8.06 -13.12
CA PHE A 112 -18.51 7.22 -13.50
C PHE A 112 -18.51 6.83 -14.98
N GLY A 113 -19.05 7.71 -15.83
CA GLY A 113 -19.24 7.47 -17.25
C GLY A 113 -20.09 6.25 -17.60
N GLY A 114 -21.04 5.89 -16.74
CA GLY A 114 -21.97 4.79 -16.96
C GLY A 114 -21.41 3.41 -16.56
N ILE A 115 -20.22 3.37 -15.94
CA ILE A 115 -19.61 2.15 -15.44
C ILE A 115 -20.36 1.66 -14.19
N ASN A 116 -20.62 0.36 -14.13
CA ASN A 116 -21.27 -0.26 -12.97
C ASN A 116 -20.26 -0.39 -11.82
N MET A 117 -20.43 0.41 -10.78
CA MET A 117 -19.53 0.44 -9.62
C MET A 117 -19.90 -0.59 -8.55
N ILE A 118 -18.90 -1.30 -8.03
CA ILE A 118 -19.02 -2.25 -6.91
C ILE A 118 -18.05 -1.80 -5.82
N PHE A 119 -18.56 -1.31 -4.70
CA PHE A 119 -17.73 -0.86 -3.58
C PHE A 119 -17.68 -1.89 -2.46
N LEU A 120 -16.46 -2.26 -2.07
CA LEU A 120 -16.19 -3.18 -0.97
C LEU A 120 -15.29 -2.47 0.06
N GLY A 121 -15.57 -2.71 1.33
CA GLY A 121 -14.73 -2.17 2.40
C GLY A 121 -15.44 -2.15 3.75
N ASP A 122 -14.81 -1.43 4.68
CA ASP A 122 -15.20 -1.38 6.07
C ASP A 122 -14.89 0.01 6.65
N PHE A 123 -15.91 0.86 6.77
CA PHE A 123 -15.74 2.25 7.24
C PHE A 123 -15.33 2.38 8.72
N VAL A 124 -15.28 1.27 9.46
CA VAL A 124 -14.74 1.21 10.83
C VAL A 124 -13.21 1.04 10.83
N GLN A 125 -12.61 0.69 9.68
CA GLN A 125 -11.15 0.62 9.51
C GLN A 125 -10.55 2.01 9.26
N TYR A 126 -9.39 2.06 8.58
CA TYR A 126 -8.72 3.30 8.26
C TYR A 126 -9.54 4.16 7.30
N GLY A 127 -9.66 5.44 7.64
CA GLY A 127 -10.15 6.48 6.73
C GLY A 127 -9.09 6.89 5.72
N PRO A 128 -9.45 7.74 4.75
CA PRO A 128 -8.49 8.27 3.80
C PRO A 128 -7.40 9.12 4.46
N VAL A 129 -6.20 9.10 3.88
CA VAL A 129 -5.06 9.90 4.32
C VAL A 129 -5.03 11.22 3.55
N LEU A 130 -5.04 12.35 4.26
CA LEU A 130 -5.02 13.71 3.68
C LEU A 130 -6.18 14.02 2.69
N ASP A 131 -7.28 13.28 2.77
CA ASP A 131 -8.50 13.49 1.98
C ASP A 131 -9.73 13.36 2.89
N ARG A 132 -10.87 13.90 2.46
CA ARG A 132 -12.12 13.89 3.23
C ARG A 132 -12.78 12.50 3.14
N PRO A 133 -13.13 11.85 4.26
CA PRO A 133 -13.85 10.58 4.24
C PRO A 133 -15.24 10.69 3.61
N LEU A 134 -15.63 9.66 2.84
CA LEU A 134 -16.95 9.58 2.19
C LEU A 134 -18.12 9.60 3.18
N TYR A 135 -17.88 9.16 4.41
CA TYR A 135 -18.86 9.08 5.51
C TYR A 135 -18.77 10.27 6.47
N SER A 136 -17.94 11.28 6.19
CA SER A 136 -17.92 12.50 7.00
C SER A 136 -19.23 13.27 6.83
N ASN A 137 -19.81 13.77 7.94
CA ASN A 137 -21.06 14.53 7.92
C ASN A 137 -20.99 15.61 6.81
N LEU A 138 -21.92 15.53 5.87
CA LEU A 138 -22.05 16.41 4.69
C LEU A 138 -22.46 17.85 5.06
N LEU A 139 -22.42 18.21 6.34
CA LEU A 139 -22.90 19.46 6.92
C LEU A 139 -21.73 20.45 7.13
N SER A 140 -21.17 20.98 6.05
CA SER A 140 -20.57 22.32 6.00
C SER A 140 -19.82 22.51 4.68
N THR A 141 -20.13 23.58 3.96
CA THR A 141 -19.57 24.11 2.68
C THR A 141 -20.28 23.65 1.39
N GLN A 142 -21.05 24.57 0.82
CA GLN A 142 -22.00 24.37 -0.29
C GLN A 142 -21.34 24.19 -1.67
N ASP A 143 -20.08 24.55 -1.88
CA ASP A 143 -19.57 24.74 -3.25
C ASP A 143 -18.87 23.52 -3.88
N THR A 144 -18.50 22.49 -3.10
CA THR A 144 -17.88 21.25 -3.65
C THR A 144 -18.81 20.03 -3.56
N LEU A 145 -19.95 20.18 -2.89
CA LEU A 145 -20.81 19.09 -2.46
C LEU A 145 -21.86 18.69 -3.51
N GLU A 146 -22.32 19.63 -4.34
CA GLU A 146 -23.44 19.38 -5.26
C GLU A 146 -23.13 18.27 -6.28
N TYR A 147 -21.88 18.21 -6.73
CA TYR A 147 -21.43 17.23 -7.70
C TYR A 147 -21.20 15.84 -7.08
N THR A 148 -20.72 15.77 -5.83
CA THR A 148 -20.50 14.50 -5.11
C THR A 148 -21.84 13.90 -4.62
N LEU A 149 -22.80 14.75 -4.26
CA LEU A 149 -24.15 14.37 -3.83
C LEU A 149 -24.98 13.71 -4.94
N ASN A 150 -24.77 14.08 -6.21
CA ASN A 150 -25.51 13.47 -7.32
C ASN A 150 -25.00 12.07 -7.68
N LEU A 151 -23.72 11.78 -7.42
CA LEU A 151 -23.10 10.47 -7.67
C LEU A 151 -23.55 9.39 -6.67
N THR A 152 -23.84 9.77 -5.42
CA THR A 152 -24.26 8.84 -4.35
C THR A 152 -25.78 8.65 -4.24
N LYS A 153 -26.58 9.50 -4.90
CA LYS A 153 -28.06 9.46 -4.88
C LYS A 153 -28.70 8.55 -5.93
N GLN A 154 -27.93 7.96 -6.85
CA GLN A 154 -28.44 6.87 -7.68
C GLN A 154 -28.76 5.65 -6.81
N PRO A 155 -29.66 4.73 -7.20
CA PRO A 155 -30.09 3.62 -6.37
C PRO A 155 -28.94 2.60 -6.21
N ALA A 156 -27.95 2.94 -5.40
CA ALA A 156 -27.03 1.99 -4.81
C ALA A 156 -27.91 1.08 -3.96
N LYS A 157 -28.21 -0.13 -4.46
CA LYS A 157 -28.71 -1.21 -3.61
C LYS A 157 -27.61 -1.51 -2.60
N GLN A 158 -27.62 -0.79 -1.49
CA GLN A 158 -26.74 -1.01 -0.36
C GLN A 158 -27.18 -2.33 0.27
N ARG A 159 -26.68 -3.44 -0.28
CA ARG A 159 -26.76 -4.73 0.39
C ARG A 159 -25.75 -4.70 1.51
N ASN A 160 -26.22 -4.29 2.68
CA ASN A 160 -25.51 -4.57 3.90
C ASN A 160 -25.40 -6.09 4.00
N VAL A 161 -24.18 -6.62 3.84
CA VAL A 161 -23.85 -7.97 4.31
C VAL A 161 -23.79 -7.88 5.85
N THR A 162 -24.93 -7.60 6.47
CA THR A 162 -25.11 -7.47 7.92
C THR A 162 -25.55 -8.79 8.56
N GLU A 163 -25.92 -9.79 7.76
CA GLU A 163 -26.33 -11.10 8.30
C GLU A 163 -25.19 -11.98 8.83
N ARG A 164 -23.94 -11.48 8.84
CA ARG A 164 -22.81 -12.12 9.54
C ARG A 164 -22.16 -11.29 10.65
N VAL A 165 -22.88 -10.30 11.20
CA VAL A 165 -22.43 -9.60 12.43
C VAL A 165 -22.48 -10.51 13.68
N ILE A 166 -23.00 -11.74 13.55
CA ILE A 166 -23.18 -12.68 14.68
C ILE A 166 -21.97 -13.59 14.95
N GLN A 167 -20.89 -13.56 14.15
CA GLN A 167 -19.82 -14.59 14.23
C GLN A 167 -18.41 -14.12 14.65
N CYS A 168 -18.25 -12.99 15.34
CA CYS A 168 -16.92 -12.54 15.83
C CYS A 168 -16.67 -12.72 17.34
N LYS A 169 -17.55 -13.36 18.12
CA LYS A 169 -17.24 -13.65 19.54
C LYS A 169 -16.01 -14.57 19.66
N ASP A 170 -15.87 -15.52 18.76
CA ASP A 170 -14.75 -16.46 18.79
C ASP A 170 -13.46 -15.81 18.28
N ASP A 171 -13.54 -14.98 17.23
CA ASP A 171 -12.41 -14.16 16.77
C ASP A 171 -11.96 -13.15 17.83
N TYR A 172 -12.89 -12.48 18.50
CA TYR A 172 -12.59 -11.58 19.62
C TYR A 172 -11.90 -12.33 20.75
N LYS A 173 -12.45 -13.47 21.19
CA LYS A 173 -11.81 -14.33 22.20
C LYS A 173 -10.44 -14.83 21.75
N MET A 174 -10.28 -15.18 20.48
CA MET A 174 -9.01 -15.62 19.90
C MET A 174 -7.98 -14.50 19.88
N LEU A 175 -8.37 -13.27 19.51
CA LEU A 175 -7.51 -12.09 19.54
C LEU A 175 -7.13 -11.70 20.97
N CYS A 176 -8.07 -11.77 21.92
CA CYS A 176 -7.78 -11.53 23.34
C CYS A 176 -6.74 -12.50 23.90
N LYS A 177 -6.70 -13.76 23.44
CA LYS A 177 -5.61 -14.71 23.80
C LYS A 177 -4.23 -14.28 23.30
N ARG A 178 -4.18 -13.39 22.30
CA ARG A 178 -2.95 -12.82 21.73
C ARG A 178 -2.60 -11.44 22.29
N VAL A 179 -3.31 -10.98 23.32
CA VAL A 179 -2.93 -9.77 24.06
C VAL A 179 -2.08 -10.20 25.25
N VAL A 180 -0.87 -9.65 25.32
CA VAL A 180 -0.03 -9.74 26.51
C VAL A 180 -0.52 -8.67 27.49
N SER A 181 -1.05 -9.11 28.63
CA SER A 181 -1.54 -8.25 29.71
C SER A 181 -1.18 -8.89 31.05
N PRO A 182 -1.32 -8.19 32.18
CA PRO A 182 -1.12 -8.79 33.51
C PRO A 182 -1.99 -10.04 33.75
N GLU A 183 -3.15 -10.13 33.09
CA GLU A 183 -4.07 -11.27 33.18
C GLU A 183 -3.70 -12.43 32.24
N ASN A 184 -2.79 -12.19 31.29
CA ASN A 184 -2.37 -13.15 30.27
C ASN A 184 -0.86 -12.99 30.00
N GLU A 185 -0.07 -13.10 31.07
CA GLU A 185 1.38 -12.95 31.01
C GLU A 185 2.01 -14.09 30.19
N VAL A 186 2.95 -13.72 29.33
CA VAL A 186 3.71 -14.67 28.53
C VAL A 186 5.08 -14.83 29.16
N LYS A 187 5.48 -16.08 29.44
CA LYS A 187 6.79 -16.40 30.04
C LYS A 187 7.97 -15.85 29.22
N SER A 188 7.86 -15.90 27.89
CA SER A 188 8.90 -15.44 26.97
C SER A 188 8.34 -15.12 25.59
N LEU A 189 8.69 -13.95 25.05
CA LEU A 189 8.43 -13.60 23.65
C LEU A 189 9.39 -14.31 22.67
N ARG A 190 10.38 -15.05 23.18
CA ARG A 190 11.33 -15.84 22.37
C ARG A 190 10.81 -17.24 22.04
N GLU A 191 9.66 -17.63 22.57
CA GLU A 191 9.03 -18.93 22.34
C GLU A 191 7.90 -18.82 21.32
N ALA A 192 7.52 -19.94 20.71
CA ALA A 192 6.37 -20.00 19.81
C ALA A 192 5.07 -19.68 20.57
N PRO A 193 4.10 -18.98 19.97
CA PRO A 193 4.07 -18.49 18.58
C PRO A 193 4.71 -17.10 18.38
N TRP A 194 5.24 -16.47 19.44
CA TRP A 194 5.70 -15.08 19.43
C TRP A 194 7.01 -14.87 18.68
N ASN A 195 7.90 -15.86 18.73
CA ASN A 195 9.22 -15.82 18.08
C ASN A 195 9.19 -15.65 16.55
N SER A 196 8.05 -15.94 15.91
CA SER A 196 7.82 -15.76 14.48
C SER A 196 6.65 -14.82 14.19
N ALA A 197 6.08 -14.17 15.21
CA ALA A 197 4.92 -13.32 15.03
C ALA A 197 5.29 -12.00 14.33
N THR A 198 4.41 -11.54 13.43
CA THR A 198 4.51 -10.19 12.87
C THR A 198 4.24 -9.16 13.96
N ILE A 199 5.16 -8.22 14.13
CA ILE A 199 5.02 -7.12 15.09
C ILE A 199 4.39 -5.92 14.38
N LEU A 200 3.24 -5.47 14.89
CA LEU A 200 2.56 -4.27 14.40
C LEU A 200 2.81 -3.13 15.40
N VAL A 201 3.23 -1.97 14.88
CA VAL A 201 3.45 -0.76 15.68
C VAL A 201 2.86 0.44 14.98
N PHE A 202 2.49 1.46 15.77
CA PHE A 202 1.81 2.65 15.26
C PHE A 202 2.76 3.63 14.55
N ARG A 203 4.05 3.64 14.91
CA ARG A 203 5.04 4.61 14.39
C ARG A 203 6.11 3.94 13.55
N ASN A 204 6.43 4.54 12.40
CA ASN A 204 7.47 4.05 11.50
C ASN A 204 8.85 4.00 12.17
N GLU A 205 9.19 5.01 13.00
CA GLU A 205 10.45 5.03 13.74
C GLU A 205 10.61 3.81 14.67
N VAL A 206 9.54 3.42 15.36
CA VAL A 206 9.53 2.25 16.24
C VAL A 206 9.68 0.97 15.42
N ARG A 207 8.97 0.87 14.28
CA ARG A 207 9.09 -0.26 13.34
C ARG A 207 10.54 -0.41 12.88
N THR A 208 11.16 0.68 12.45
CA THR A 208 12.53 0.69 11.92
C THR A 208 13.53 0.27 13.00
N ASN A 209 13.41 0.79 14.22
CA ASN A 209 14.27 0.37 15.33
C ASN A 209 14.09 -1.12 15.67
N ILE A 210 12.85 -1.63 15.75
CA ILE A 210 12.58 -3.06 15.99
C ILE A 210 13.20 -3.92 14.89
N ASN A 211 12.99 -3.56 13.62
CA ASN A 211 13.57 -4.28 12.49
C ASN A 211 15.11 -4.32 12.56
N ASN A 212 15.74 -3.20 12.89
CA ASN A 212 17.19 -3.14 13.08
C ASN A 212 17.65 -4.10 14.19
N TYR A 213 16.97 -4.10 15.35
CA TYR A 213 17.28 -5.06 16.42
C TYR A 213 17.11 -6.52 15.99
N CYS A 214 16.06 -6.84 15.22
CA CYS A 214 15.82 -8.18 14.71
C CYS A 214 16.94 -8.68 13.78
N VAL A 215 17.49 -7.79 12.94
CA VAL A 215 18.64 -8.11 12.07
C VAL A 215 19.86 -8.50 12.91
N PHE A 216 20.16 -7.75 13.97
CA PHE A 216 21.31 -8.05 14.83
C PHE A 216 21.12 -9.30 15.68
N ASP A 217 19.91 -9.55 16.17
CA ASP A 217 19.59 -10.78 16.87
C ASP A 217 19.73 -12.00 15.95
N GLN A 218 19.24 -11.93 14.71
CA GLN A 218 19.43 -12.99 13.70
C GLN A 218 20.90 -13.17 13.31
N SER A 219 21.65 -12.09 13.17
CA SER A 219 23.10 -12.13 12.91
C SER A 219 23.83 -12.93 13.99
N LYS A 220 23.56 -12.65 15.28
CA LYS A 220 24.16 -13.38 16.40
C LYS A 220 23.73 -14.85 16.45
N LYS A 221 22.45 -15.13 16.25
CA LYS A 221 21.89 -16.49 16.31
C LYS A 221 22.45 -17.41 15.22
N ASN A 222 22.64 -16.88 14.00
CA ASN A 222 23.04 -17.68 12.85
C ASN A 222 24.53 -17.50 12.48
N ASN A 223 25.28 -16.74 13.29
CA ASN A 223 26.68 -16.39 13.02
C ASN A 223 26.91 -15.77 11.64
N TYR A 224 26.00 -14.90 11.21
CA TYR A 224 26.15 -14.10 10.00
C TYR A 224 26.67 -12.71 10.34
N LEU A 225 27.54 -12.16 9.50
CA LEU A 225 27.89 -10.75 9.58
C LEU A 225 26.72 -9.91 9.05
N PRO A 226 26.26 -8.89 9.80
CA PRO A 226 25.24 -7.98 9.29
C PRO A 226 25.88 -7.13 8.19
N MET A 227 25.13 -6.93 7.11
CA MET A 227 25.50 -6.05 6.01
C MET A 227 24.58 -4.84 6.04
N ILE A 228 25.10 -3.65 5.80
CA ILE A 228 24.32 -2.41 5.73
C ILE A 228 24.40 -1.92 4.31
N VAL A 229 23.24 -1.90 3.63
CA VAL A 229 23.11 -1.16 2.38
C VAL A 229 23.00 0.32 2.74
N VAL A 230 23.93 1.13 2.27
CA VAL A 230 23.97 2.58 2.49
C VAL A 230 23.32 3.28 1.29
N ALA A 231 22.41 4.22 1.55
CA ALA A 231 21.78 4.99 0.50
C ALA A 231 22.81 5.85 -0.24
N ASN A 232 22.71 5.86 -1.57
CA ASN A 232 23.57 6.68 -2.43
C ASN A 232 22.80 7.92 -2.92
N ASP A 233 22.85 8.99 -2.12
CA ASP A 233 22.18 10.25 -2.43
C ASP A 233 22.99 11.12 -3.39
N ARG A 234 22.31 11.70 -4.39
CA ARG A 234 22.91 12.58 -5.41
C ARG A 234 22.07 13.84 -5.64
N VAL A 235 22.74 14.96 -5.89
CA VAL A 235 22.08 16.20 -6.31
C VAL A 235 22.33 16.41 -7.79
N ARG A 236 21.27 16.34 -8.61
CA ARG A 236 21.37 16.44 -10.09
C ARG A 236 22.42 15.49 -10.68
N ASN A 237 22.43 14.24 -10.21
CA ASN A 237 23.38 13.17 -10.54
C ASN A 237 24.84 13.42 -10.10
N VAL A 238 25.12 14.45 -9.32
CA VAL A 238 26.43 14.70 -8.73
C VAL A 238 26.48 14.09 -7.33
N GLU A 239 27.58 13.41 -7.02
CA GLU A 239 27.84 12.86 -5.69
C GLU A 239 28.05 13.98 -4.66
N ILE A 240 27.71 13.71 -3.40
CA ILE A 240 27.77 14.69 -2.33
C ILE A 240 29.10 14.51 -1.60
N ASP A 241 30.08 15.37 -1.84
CA ASP A 241 31.42 15.22 -1.21
C ASP A 241 31.43 15.61 0.28
N ASN A 242 30.49 16.44 0.72
CA ASN A 242 30.42 16.89 2.10
C ASN A 242 29.93 15.76 3.03
N ILE A 243 30.83 15.24 3.86
CA ILE A 243 30.56 14.11 4.74
C ILE A 243 29.51 14.39 5.81
N ASP A 244 29.44 15.62 6.33
CA ASP A 244 28.45 15.99 7.35
C ASP A 244 27.04 16.09 6.73
N LEU A 245 26.96 16.60 5.50
CA LEU A 245 25.71 16.58 4.74
C LEU A 245 25.27 15.14 4.41
N ARG A 246 26.19 14.27 3.97
CA ARG A 246 25.88 12.85 3.75
C ARG A 246 25.34 12.21 5.03
N ARG A 247 26.03 12.36 6.17
CA ARG A 247 25.57 11.85 7.48
C ARG A 247 24.19 12.37 7.85
N PHE A 248 23.94 13.66 7.63
CA PHE A 248 22.62 14.24 7.87
C PHE A 248 21.54 13.57 7.02
N LEU A 249 21.77 13.43 5.70
CA LEU A 249 20.82 12.78 4.80
C LEU A 249 20.54 11.32 5.20
N LEU A 250 21.59 10.56 5.53
CA LEU A 250 21.47 9.17 5.98
C LEU A 250 20.71 9.02 7.31
N SER A 251 20.64 10.08 8.11
CA SER A 251 19.88 10.11 9.37
C SER A 251 18.39 10.45 9.20
N ILE A 252 17.97 10.88 8.01
CA ILE A 252 16.58 11.26 7.77
C ILE A 252 15.66 10.03 7.89
N PRO A 253 14.55 10.12 8.65
CA PRO A 253 13.58 9.03 8.75
C PRO A 253 12.99 8.63 7.39
N ASP A 254 12.79 7.32 7.20
CA ASP A 254 12.30 6.72 5.95
C ASP A 254 10.96 7.30 5.46
N ASN A 255 10.10 7.76 6.37
CA ASN A 255 8.82 8.39 6.05
C ASN A 255 8.95 9.79 5.40
N LYS A 256 10.16 10.38 5.39
CA LYS A 256 10.50 11.62 4.69
C LYS A 256 11.24 11.38 3.38
N THR A 257 11.64 10.16 3.09
CA THR A 257 12.45 9.75 1.94
C THR A 257 11.75 8.68 1.11
N GLU A 258 10.43 8.83 0.92
CA GLU A 258 9.60 7.89 0.13
C GLU A 258 9.68 6.42 0.58
N GLY A 259 10.00 6.17 1.86
CA GLY A 259 10.16 4.83 2.42
C GLY A 259 11.55 4.21 2.24
N LEU A 260 12.53 4.99 1.76
CA LEU A 260 13.91 4.54 1.57
C LEU A 260 14.76 4.97 2.77
N PRO A 261 15.22 4.06 3.64
CA PRO A 261 16.08 4.42 4.75
C PRO A 261 17.49 4.75 4.27
N GLY A 262 18.17 5.66 4.98
CA GLY A 262 19.59 5.94 4.71
C GLY A 262 20.50 4.73 4.96
N TYR A 263 20.15 3.91 5.95
CA TYR A 263 20.82 2.65 6.25
C TYR A 263 19.80 1.53 6.27
N LEU A 264 20.02 0.48 5.47
CA LEU A 264 19.20 -0.72 5.45
C LEU A 264 20.02 -1.91 5.94
N PRO A 265 19.91 -2.27 7.23
CA PRO A 265 20.56 -3.46 7.77
C PRO A 265 19.91 -4.72 7.22
N ILE A 266 20.73 -5.65 6.77
CA ILE A 266 20.30 -6.93 6.23
C ILE A 266 21.17 -8.10 6.67
N VAL A 267 20.56 -9.27 6.73
CA VAL A 267 21.21 -10.55 7.04
C VAL A 267 20.54 -11.67 6.25
N PRO A 268 21.28 -12.68 5.76
CA PRO A 268 20.67 -13.83 5.10
C PRO A 268 19.57 -14.48 5.95
N ASN A 269 18.53 -14.93 5.26
CA ASN A 269 17.31 -15.53 5.80
C ASN A 269 16.36 -14.58 6.56
N MET A 270 16.61 -13.28 6.60
CA MET A 270 15.65 -12.34 7.18
C MET A 270 14.39 -12.19 6.30
N PRO A 271 13.21 -12.01 6.91
CA PRO A 271 12.02 -11.61 6.16
C PRO A 271 12.20 -10.19 5.63
N VAL A 272 11.75 -9.96 4.39
CA VAL A 272 11.79 -8.66 3.73
C VAL A 272 10.43 -8.32 3.14
N LEU A 273 10.14 -7.03 3.04
CA LEU A 273 8.94 -6.51 2.40
C LEU A 273 9.35 -5.67 1.20
N ILE A 274 8.79 -5.96 0.03
CA ILE A 274 8.98 -5.13 -1.17
C ILE A 274 8.20 -3.83 -0.96
N THR A 275 8.82 -2.68 -1.25
CA THR A 275 8.22 -1.34 -1.06
C THR A 275 7.83 -0.66 -2.38
N HIS A 276 8.16 -1.28 -3.53
CA HIS A 276 7.87 -0.76 -4.86
C HIS A 276 7.13 -1.78 -5.73
N ASN A 277 6.36 -1.28 -6.70
CA ASN A 277 5.75 -2.13 -7.71
C ASN A 277 6.78 -2.40 -8.80
N ILE A 278 7.20 -3.66 -8.93
CA ILE A 278 8.20 -4.09 -9.92
C ILE A 278 7.49 -4.85 -11.05
N ALA A 279 6.77 -5.91 -10.69
CA ALA A 279 5.98 -6.75 -11.60
C ALA A 279 4.72 -7.20 -10.87
N THR A 280 3.67 -6.39 -10.94
CA THR A 280 2.44 -6.58 -10.14
C THR A 280 1.70 -7.85 -10.58
N GLU A 281 1.76 -8.15 -11.87
CA GLU A 281 1.28 -9.36 -12.52
C GLU A 281 1.98 -10.65 -12.07
N LEU A 282 3.20 -10.53 -11.52
CA LEU A 282 3.95 -11.63 -10.90
C LEU A 282 3.88 -11.58 -9.37
N HIS A 283 3.02 -10.72 -8.80
CA HIS A 283 2.92 -10.46 -7.36
C HIS A 283 4.23 -9.94 -6.72
N ILE A 284 5.07 -9.25 -7.50
CA ILE A 284 6.28 -8.55 -7.03
C ILE A 284 5.96 -7.06 -6.91
N SER A 285 5.39 -6.70 -5.77
CA SER A 285 4.74 -5.40 -5.57
C SER A 285 4.89 -4.88 -4.16
N ASN A 286 4.56 -3.61 -3.93
CA ASN A 286 4.64 -3.04 -2.59
C ASN A 286 3.68 -3.76 -1.63
N GLY A 287 4.24 -4.38 -0.60
CA GLY A 287 3.55 -5.26 0.36
C GLY A 287 3.88 -6.75 0.19
N SER A 288 4.54 -7.15 -0.89
CA SER A 288 4.94 -8.54 -1.11
C SER A 288 6.03 -8.95 -0.11
N ILE A 289 5.82 -10.08 0.56
CA ILE A 289 6.74 -10.62 1.56
C ILE A 289 7.69 -11.60 0.88
N GLY A 290 8.98 -11.48 1.17
CA GLY A 290 10.01 -12.40 0.72
C GLY A 290 10.99 -12.77 1.83
N ARG A 291 12.00 -13.56 1.48
CA ARG A 291 13.12 -13.87 2.35
C ARG A 291 14.43 -13.55 1.63
N LEU A 292 15.31 -12.79 2.28
CA LEU A 292 16.63 -12.53 1.72
C LEU A 292 17.42 -13.83 1.71
N ILE A 293 17.88 -14.28 0.54
CA ILE A 293 18.71 -15.51 0.44
C ILE A 293 20.19 -15.15 0.40
N ARG A 294 20.57 -14.28 -0.54
CA ARG A 294 21.93 -13.79 -0.72
C ARG A 294 21.89 -12.47 -1.48
N LEU A 295 22.97 -11.71 -1.37
CA LEU A 295 23.27 -10.62 -2.28
C LEU A 295 24.11 -11.17 -3.43
N VAL A 296 23.80 -10.71 -4.64
CA VAL A 296 24.56 -11.01 -5.84
C VAL A 296 24.91 -9.66 -6.45
N ILE A 297 26.18 -9.48 -6.77
CA ILE A 297 26.69 -8.31 -7.47
C ILE A 297 26.85 -8.73 -8.93
N GLU A 298 26.42 -7.89 -9.86
CA GLU A 298 26.54 -8.19 -11.29
C GLU A 298 28.00 -8.26 -11.73
N ASP A 299 28.29 -9.15 -12.68
CA ASP A 299 29.63 -9.33 -13.23
C ASP A 299 30.12 -8.01 -13.85
N GLY A 300 31.21 -7.47 -13.32
CA GLY A 300 31.80 -6.21 -13.76
C GLY A 300 31.52 -5.01 -12.84
N GLU A 301 30.64 -5.15 -11.85
CA GLU A 301 30.49 -4.17 -10.78
C GLU A 301 31.37 -4.52 -9.57
N ASN A 302 32.16 -3.56 -9.09
CA ASN A 302 32.90 -3.72 -7.84
C ASN A 302 31.99 -3.35 -6.66
N LEU A 303 31.99 -4.18 -5.60
CA LEU A 303 31.37 -3.81 -4.33
C LEU A 303 32.00 -2.50 -3.84
N ARG A 304 31.22 -1.43 -3.83
CA ARG A 304 31.64 -0.17 -3.22
C ARG A 304 31.43 -0.30 -1.73
N LEU A 305 32.50 -0.21 -0.96
CA LEU A 305 32.40 -0.12 0.50
C LEU A 305 32.22 1.35 0.88
N ASP A 306 31.26 1.63 1.75
CA ASP A 306 31.11 2.96 2.34
C ASP A 306 31.89 3.06 3.64
N ASN A 307 32.55 4.21 3.85
CA ASN A 307 33.32 4.47 5.05
C ASN A 307 32.51 5.25 6.11
N ILE A 308 31.27 5.66 5.80
CA ILE A 308 30.39 6.34 6.75
C ILE A 308 29.65 5.29 7.60
N GLY A 309 30.35 4.83 8.63
CA GLY A 309 29.74 4.03 9.69
C GLY A 309 28.73 4.82 10.53
N ASP A 310 27.81 4.09 11.18
CA ASP A 310 26.89 4.64 12.17
C ASP A 310 27.11 3.93 13.52
N PRO A 311 27.36 4.66 14.62
CA PRO A 311 27.63 4.07 15.93
C PRO A 311 26.47 3.24 16.49
N LYS A 312 25.26 3.32 15.92
CA LYS A 312 24.15 2.43 16.27
C LYS A 312 24.35 0.99 15.81
N PHE A 313 25.30 0.74 14.91
CA PHE A 313 25.57 -0.59 14.36
C PHE A 313 26.86 -1.20 14.94
N PRO A 314 26.96 -2.54 15.05
CA PRO A 314 28.15 -3.20 15.56
C PRO A 314 29.42 -2.89 14.76
N ASN A 315 30.59 -2.93 15.41
CA ASN A 315 31.88 -2.62 14.75
C ASN A 315 32.28 -3.60 13.63
N ASN A 316 31.77 -4.83 13.64
CA ASN A 316 32.05 -5.86 12.64
C ASN A 316 31.09 -5.83 11.43
N THR A 317 30.39 -4.71 11.25
CA THR A 317 29.40 -4.52 10.21
C THR A 317 30.06 -4.11 8.89
N VAL A 318 29.62 -4.69 7.78
CA VAL A 318 30.08 -4.30 6.44
C VAL A 318 29.11 -3.27 5.86
N TYR A 319 29.63 -2.12 5.45
CA TYR A 319 28.87 -1.04 4.82
C TYR A 319 29.12 -1.06 3.31
N MET A 320 28.05 -1.18 2.54
CA MET A 320 28.07 -1.37 1.09
C MET A 320 27.03 -0.49 0.39
#